data_AF-A0A6A3N4U0-F1
#
_entry.id   AF-A0A6A3N4U0-F1
#
_cell.length_a   1.000
_cell.length_b   1.000
_cell.length_c   1.000
_cell.angle_alpha   90.00
_cell.angle_beta   90.00
_cell.angle_gamma   90.00
#
_symmetry.space_group_name_H-M   'P 1'
#
loop_
_entity.id
_entity.type
_entity.pdbx_description
1 polymer ?
#
loop_
_entity_poly.entity_id
_entity_poly.type
_entity_poly.pdbx_seq_one_letter_code
_entity_poly.pdbx_strand_id
1 'polypeptide(L)'
;MVFRFTSLQDCEMLRELIRQKPFAAKRGATLDVWDNIAAALSSALKTPVKVKQIRDRLNLLKARFKATEQTSAVASGVEESLQAVNVQSHYSDADGLVREYMALERLHHDAKAAAKLSKEQKEEDLAQCAANIVAESCRRRADRIDETLSGDSSSSSEAENAVSSAESVETRPSVVAAQRAPKRSNAFLSDVKRQEKRYKEQMELRVRELEQNQKQFEERLAFEKRQSEDRLLFESRVQSSNRDMILECAKIFGAALFKK
;
A
#
# COMPACT_ATOMS: atom_id res chain seq x y z
N MET A 1 -8.31 20.05 -41.03
CA MET A 1 -6.99 19.76 -40.44
C MET A 1 -7.18 18.85 -39.23
N VAL A 2 -6.54 17.69 -39.19
CA VAL A 2 -6.62 16.75 -38.04
C VAL A 2 -5.46 17.05 -37.10
N PHE A 3 -5.76 17.49 -35.87
CA PHE A 3 -4.74 17.67 -34.84
C PHE A 3 -4.15 16.31 -34.47
N ARG A 4 -2.81 16.19 -34.49
CA ARG A 4 -2.08 14.97 -34.15
C ARG A 4 -1.09 15.29 -33.05
N PHE A 5 -1.15 14.53 -31.96
CA PHE A 5 -0.17 14.64 -30.88
C PHE A 5 1.20 14.15 -31.34
N THR A 6 2.24 14.94 -31.05
CA THR A 6 3.63 14.52 -31.14
C THR A 6 4.06 13.84 -29.84
N SER A 7 5.20 13.12 -29.86
CA SER A 7 5.73 12.45 -28.65
C SER A 7 5.94 13.43 -27.49
N LEU A 8 6.45 14.64 -27.77
CA LEU A 8 6.62 15.66 -26.74
C LEU A 8 5.28 16.15 -26.17
N GLN A 9 4.26 16.29 -27.01
CA GLN A 9 2.91 16.66 -26.58
C GLN A 9 2.24 15.55 -25.77
N ASP A 10 2.53 14.27 -26.08
CA ASP A 10 2.07 13.15 -25.28
C ASP A 10 2.66 13.19 -23.86
N CYS A 11 3.97 13.49 -23.73
CA CYS A 11 4.60 13.63 -22.43
C CYS A 11 3.96 14.77 -21.61
N GLU A 12 3.76 15.95 -22.22
CA GLU A 12 3.09 17.08 -21.57
C GLU A 12 1.66 16.73 -21.15
N MET A 13 0.91 16.07 -22.04
CA MET A 13 -0.44 15.59 -21.75
C MET A 13 -0.45 14.63 -20.55
N LEU A 14 0.45 13.65 -20.52
CA LEU A 14 0.53 12.66 -19.45
C LEU A 14 0.94 13.30 -18.11
N ARG A 15 1.90 14.23 -18.11
CA ARG A 15 2.29 14.99 -16.91
C ARG A 15 1.10 15.74 -16.32
N GLU A 16 0.34 16.43 -17.16
CA GLU A 16 -0.84 17.17 -16.71
C GLU A 16 -1.93 16.23 -16.17
N LEU A 17 -2.14 15.06 -16.80
CA LEU A 17 -3.07 14.03 -16.32
C LEU A 17 -2.64 13.44 -14.97
N ILE A 18 -1.35 13.15 -14.79
CA ILE A 18 -0.77 12.66 -13.52
C ILE A 18 -0.92 13.70 -12.42
N ARG A 19 -0.70 14.99 -12.76
CA ARG A 19 -0.81 16.10 -11.82
C ARG A 19 -2.24 16.32 -11.36
N GLN A 20 -3.20 16.32 -12.29
CA GLN A 20 -4.60 16.65 -12.02
C GLN A 20 -5.43 15.44 -11.56
N LYS A 21 -4.96 14.22 -11.81
CA LYS A 21 -5.58 12.95 -11.38
C LYS A 21 -7.09 12.89 -11.66
N PRO A 22 -7.53 12.97 -12.93
CA PRO A 22 -8.95 13.01 -13.27
C PRO A 22 -9.76 11.80 -12.78
N PHE A 23 -9.10 10.64 -12.59
CA PHE A 23 -9.70 9.44 -12.01
C PHE A 23 -10.04 9.56 -10.52
N ALA A 24 -9.42 10.50 -9.80
CA ALA A 24 -9.64 10.80 -8.40
C ALA A 24 -10.59 11.98 -8.17
N ALA A 25 -11.18 12.53 -9.25
CA ALA A 25 -12.12 13.63 -9.15
C ALA A 25 -13.33 13.26 -8.28
N LYS A 26 -13.76 14.21 -7.43
CA LYS A 26 -14.97 14.05 -6.61
C LYS A 26 -16.20 13.89 -7.51
N ARG A 27 -17.20 13.17 -7.02
CA ARG A 27 -18.49 13.00 -7.71
C ARG A 27 -19.06 14.38 -8.05
N GLY A 28 -19.39 14.61 -9.33
CA GLY A 28 -19.92 15.88 -9.83
C GLY A 28 -18.87 16.85 -10.39
N ALA A 29 -17.60 16.76 -9.97
CA ALA A 29 -16.52 17.66 -10.41
C ALA A 29 -15.70 17.10 -11.59
N THR A 30 -16.02 15.89 -12.07
CA THR A 30 -15.23 15.21 -13.10
C THR A 30 -15.17 16.02 -14.40
N LEU A 31 -16.27 16.64 -14.82
CA LEU A 31 -16.30 17.46 -16.05
C LEU A 31 -15.36 18.66 -15.92
N ASP A 32 -15.46 19.41 -14.82
CA ASP A 32 -14.62 20.57 -14.54
C ASP A 32 -13.12 20.22 -14.55
N VAL A 33 -12.75 19.07 -13.95
CA VAL A 33 -11.34 18.61 -13.97
C VAL A 33 -10.85 18.35 -15.39
N TRP A 34 -11.68 17.74 -16.24
CA TRP A 34 -11.33 17.52 -17.64
C TRP A 34 -11.24 18.83 -18.43
N ASP A 35 -12.16 19.77 -18.20
CA ASP A 35 -12.14 21.08 -18.86
C ASP A 35 -10.91 21.90 -18.44
N ASN A 36 -10.53 21.84 -17.16
CA ASN A 36 -9.30 22.44 -16.65
C ASN A 36 -8.04 21.83 -17.29
N ILE A 37 -7.99 20.50 -17.44
CA ILE A 37 -6.88 19.82 -18.15
C ILE A 37 -6.83 20.29 -19.60
N ALA A 38 -7.96 20.37 -20.29
CA ALA A 38 -8.02 20.82 -21.68
C ALA A 38 -7.58 22.29 -21.83
N ALA A 39 -7.98 23.16 -20.90
CA ALA A 39 -7.54 24.56 -20.88
C ALA A 39 -6.04 24.68 -20.62
N ALA A 40 -5.51 23.95 -19.62
CA ALA A 40 -4.09 23.94 -19.29
C ALA A 40 -3.24 23.44 -20.48
N LEU A 41 -3.64 22.34 -21.11
CA LEU A 41 -2.95 21.81 -22.29
C LEU A 41 -3.08 22.73 -23.49
N SER A 42 -4.23 23.37 -23.70
CA SER A 42 -4.39 24.32 -24.80
C SER A 42 -3.45 25.53 -24.65
N SER A 43 -3.27 25.99 -23.40
CA SER A 43 -2.31 27.04 -23.06
C SER A 43 -0.86 26.58 -23.26
N ALA A 44 -0.49 25.40 -22.74
CA ALA A 44 0.87 24.86 -22.83
C ALA A 44 1.28 24.57 -24.28
N LEU A 45 0.37 24.00 -25.07
CA LEU A 45 0.61 23.62 -26.47
C LEU A 45 0.35 24.75 -27.46
N LYS A 46 -0.12 25.91 -26.98
CA LYS A 46 -0.53 27.08 -27.79
C LYS A 46 -1.49 26.71 -28.93
N THR A 47 -2.28 25.65 -28.74
CA THR A 47 -3.18 25.06 -29.75
C THR A 47 -4.45 24.61 -29.05
N PRO A 48 -5.65 24.86 -29.59
CA PRO A 48 -6.89 24.43 -28.94
C PRO A 48 -7.00 22.90 -28.94
N VAL A 49 -7.03 22.30 -27.74
CA VAL A 49 -7.19 20.86 -27.52
C VAL A 49 -8.51 20.60 -26.80
N LYS A 50 -9.32 19.67 -27.34
CA LYS A 50 -10.59 19.27 -26.74
C LYS A 50 -10.40 18.09 -25.78
N VAL A 51 -11.23 18.03 -24.73
CA VAL A 51 -11.29 16.91 -23.77
C VAL A 51 -11.37 15.55 -24.46
N LYS A 52 -12.20 15.43 -25.49
CA LYS A 52 -12.35 14.17 -26.25
C LYS A 52 -11.03 13.72 -26.87
N GLN A 53 -10.27 14.64 -27.46
CA GLN A 53 -8.98 14.32 -28.08
C GLN A 53 -7.96 13.81 -27.05
N ILE A 54 -7.97 14.39 -25.85
CA ILE A 54 -7.11 13.97 -24.74
C ILE A 54 -7.49 12.54 -24.30
N ARG A 55 -8.78 12.27 -24.07
CA ARG A 55 -9.25 10.94 -23.66
C ARG A 55 -8.95 9.88 -24.72
N ASP A 56 -9.24 10.17 -25.98
CA ASP A 56 -8.98 9.24 -27.09
C ASP A 56 -7.49 8.95 -27.22
N ARG A 57 -6.63 9.99 -27.09
CA ARG A 57 -5.18 9.82 -27.12
C ARG A 57 -4.67 8.99 -25.94
N LEU A 58 -5.12 9.29 -24.72
CA LEU A 58 -4.78 8.54 -23.51
C LEU A 58 -5.12 7.06 -23.65
N ASN A 59 -6.32 6.74 -24.14
CA ASN A 59 -6.75 5.35 -24.35
C ASN A 59 -5.85 4.63 -25.35
N LEU A 60 -5.46 5.30 -26.45
CA LEU A 60 -4.56 4.74 -27.45
C LEU A 60 -3.15 4.51 -26.89
N LEU A 61 -2.62 5.43 -26.07
CA LEU A 61 -1.33 5.26 -25.41
C LEU A 61 -1.36 4.09 -24.41
N LYS A 62 -2.40 3.98 -23.58
CA LYS A 62 -2.60 2.84 -22.68
C LYS A 62 -2.67 1.51 -23.44
N ALA A 63 -3.35 1.47 -24.57
CA ALA A 63 -3.47 0.27 -25.39
C ALA A 63 -2.13 -0.15 -26.00
N ARG A 64 -1.38 0.80 -26.56
CA ARG A 64 -0.04 0.56 -27.11
C ARG A 64 0.91 0.04 -26.04
N PHE A 65 0.96 0.71 -24.90
CA PHE A 65 1.82 0.32 -23.79
C PHE A 65 1.55 -1.12 -23.33
N LYS A 66 0.27 -1.50 -23.18
CA LYS A 66 -0.10 -2.88 -22.83
C LYS A 66 0.35 -3.90 -23.87
N ALA A 67 0.24 -3.58 -25.17
CA ALA A 67 0.71 -4.46 -26.23
C ALA A 67 2.24 -4.61 -26.21
N THR A 68 2.97 -3.52 -25.97
CA THR A 68 4.43 -3.55 -25.81
C THR A 68 4.83 -4.38 -24.59
N GLU A 69 4.21 -4.18 -23.43
CA GLU A 69 4.50 -5.00 -22.23
C GLU A 69 4.22 -6.48 -22.45
N GLN A 70 3.12 -6.83 -23.12
CA GLN A 70 2.83 -8.23 -23.45
C GLN A 70 3.88 -8.84 -24.38
N THR A 71 4.36 -8.07 -25.36
CA THR A 71 5.42 -8.49 -26.29
C THR A 71 6.74 -8.68 -25.54
N SER A 72 7.10 -7.74 -24.66
CA SER A 72 8.30 -7.83 -23.82
C SER A 72 8.22 -8.99 -22.82
N ALA A 73 7.05 -9.25 -22.23
CA ALA A 73 6.85 -10.37 -21.30
C ALA A 73 7.05 -11.73 -21.99
N VAL A 74 6.65 -11.86 -23.27
CA VAL A 74 6.91 -13.07 -24.07
C VAL A 74 8.40 -13.21 -24.43
N ALA A 75 9.12 -12.10 -24.56
CA ALA A 75 10.57 -12.08 -24.81
C ALA A 75 11.42 -12.20 -23.51
N SER A 76 10.81 -12.06 -22.34
CA SER A 76 11.46 -12.16 -21.03
C SER A 76 11.83 -13.62 -20.77
N GLY A 77 13.12 -13.92 -20.95
CA GLY A 77 13.66 -15.29 -21.01
C GLY A 77 14.89 -15.40 -21.91
N VAL A 78 15.15 -14.40 -22.74
CA VAL A 78 16.44 -14.18 -23.42
C VAL A 78 17.40 -13.47 -22.47
N GLU A 79 18.66 -13.91 -22.41
CA GLU A 79 19.72 -13.32 -21.56
C GLU A 79 19.69 -11.78 -21.61
N GLU A 80 19.37 -11.15 -20.49
CA GLU A 80 19.52 -9.71 -20.33
C GLU A 80 21.01 -9.40 -20.11
N SER A 81 21.56 -8.53 -20.97
CA SER A 81 22.92 -8.06 -20.82
C SER A 81 23.09 -7.40 -19.44
N LEU A 82 24.09 -7.84 -18.66
CA LEU A 82 24.50 -7.30 -17.34
C LEU A 82 24.87 -5.80 -17.36
N GLN A 83 24.81 -5.18 -18.53
CA GLN A 83 25.15 -3.79 -18.82
C GLN A 83 23.93 -2.91 -19.07
N ALA A 84 22.73 -3.31 -18.62
CA ALA A 84 21.57 -2.44 -18.58
C ALA A 84 21.86 -1.25 -17.65
N VAL A 85 22.27 -0.13 -18.23
CA VAL A 85 22.43 1.13 -17.51
C VAL A 85 21.05 1.53 -17.01
N ASN A 86 20.91 1.74 -15.70
CA ASN A 86 19.71 2.31 -15.09
C ASN A 86 19.56 3.77 -15.56
N VAL A 87 19.11 3.97 -16.80
CA VAL A 87 18.91 5.31 -17.34
C VAL A 87 17.61 5.82 -16.74
N GLN A 88 17.74 6.62 -15.68
CA GLN A 88 16.64 7.28 -14.98
C GLN A 88 15.78 8.18 -15.89
N SER A 89 16.24 8.46 -17.13
CA SER A 89 15.44 9.14 -18.17
C SER A 89 14.24 8.33 -18.67
N HIS A 90 14.20 7.00 -18.45
CA HIS A 90 13.07 6.15 -18.81
C HIS A 90 11.79 6.44 -18.00
N TYR A 91 11.90 7.21 -16.90
CA TYR A 91 10.73 7.68 -16.16
C TYR A 91 10.14 8.97 -16.72
N SER A 92 10.87 9.67 -17.61
CA SER A 92 10.44 10.94 -18.21
C SER A 92 9.87 10.79 -19.62
N ASP A 93 10.04 9.61 -20.23
CA ASP A 93 9.51 9.28 -21.55
C ASP A 93 8.00 8.94 -21.49
N ALA A 94 7.38 8.84 -22.66
CA ALA A 94 5.94 8.63 -22.74
C ALA A 94 5.50 7.29 -22.10
N ASP A 95 6.32 6.24 -22.22
CA ASP A 95 5.97 4.91 -21.70
C ASP A 95 6.08 4.86 -20.16
N GLY A 96 7.11 5.49 -19.59
CA GLY A 96 7.26 5.69 -18.15
C GLY A 96 6.10 6.49 -17.57
N LEU A 97 5.69 7.57 -18.23
CA LEU A 97 4.55 8.39 -17.81
C LEU A 97 3.21 7.63 -17.95
N VAL A 98 3.01 6.82 -18.99
CA VAL A 98 1.82 5.95 -19.12
C VAL A 98 1.78 4.94 -17.98
N ARG A 99 2.92 4.31 -17.67
CA ARG A 99 3.05 3.36 -16.54
C ARG A 99 2.65 4.02 -15.23
N GLU A 100 3.17 5.21 -14.94
CA GLU A 100 2.87 5.97 -13.73
C GLU A 100 1.38 6.32 -13.64
N TYR A 101 0.80 6.88 -14.71
CA TYR A 101 -0.62 7.22 -14.75
C TYR A 101 -1.50 5.99 -14.47
N MET A 102 -1.20 4.85 -15.11
CA MET A 102 -1.95 3.61 -14.88
C MET A 102 -1.80 3.07 -13.45
N ALA A 103 -0.60 3.17 -12.86
CA ALA A 103 -0.37 2.73 -11.50
C ALA A 103 -1.19 3.56 -10.50
N LEU A 104 -1.21 4.89 -10.67
CA LEU A 104 -2.01 5.80 -9.84
C LEU A 104 -3.52 5.55 -10.00
N GLU A 105 -3.98 5.32 -11.24
CA GLU A 105 -5.38 5.00 -11.54
C GLU A 105 -5.82 3.70 -10.83
N ARG A 106 -5.00 2.64 -10.92
CA ARG A 106 -5.26 1.35 -10.23
C ARG A 106 -5.29 1.52 -8.72
N LEU A 107 -4.26 2.16 -8.14
CA LEU A 107 -4.16 2.35 -6.70
C LEU A 107 -5.37 3.09 -6.14
N HIS A 108 -5.88 4.09 -6.87
CA HIS A 108 -7.11 4.78 -6.50
C HIS A 108 -8.35 3.87 -6.54
N HIS A 109 -8.48 3.03 -7.56
CA HIS A 109 -9.58 2.06 -7.65
C HIS A 109 -9.51 1.01 -6.53
N ASP A 110 -8.33 0.50 -6.23
CA ASP A 110 -8.10 -0.50 -5.19
C ASP A 110 -8.38 0.08 -3.80
N ALA A 111 -7.90 1.29 -3.52
CA ALA A 111 -8.21 2.00 -2.27
C ALA A 111 -9.72 2.23 -2.10
N LYS A 112 -10.40 2.58 -3.19
CA LYS A 112 -11.86 2.75 -3.18
C LYS A 112 -12.61 1.43 -2.96
N ALA A 113 -12.12 0.33 -3.52
CA ALA A 113 -12.68 -1.01 -3.30
C ALA A 113 -12.46 -1.47 -1.86
N ALA A 114 -11.24 -1.30 -1.33
CA ALA A 114 -10.91 -1.64 0.06
C ALA A 114 -11.75 -0.84 1.07
N ALA A 115 -11.98 0.45 0.81
CA ALA A 115 -12.83 1.27 1.66
C ALA A 115 -14.30 0.79 1.69
N LYS A 116 -14.81 0.29 0.56
CA LYS A 116 -16.16 -0.31 0.50
C LYS A 116 -16.24 -1.61 1.28
N LEU A 117 -15.29 -2.53 1.05
CA LEU A 117 -15.21 -3.81 1.76
C LEU A 117 -15.09 -3.60 3.28
N SER A 118 -14.27 -2.65 3.72
CA SER A 118 -14.16 -2.32 5.14
C SER A 118 -15.46 -1.77 5.73
N LYS A 119 -16.24 -1.03 4.94
CA LYS A 119 -17.56 -0.54 5.37
C LYS A 119 -18.56 -1.70 5.50
N GLU A 120 -18.60 -2.59 4.51
CA GLU A 120 -19.47 -3.77 4.50
C GLU A 120 -19.16 -4.70 5.67
N GLN A 121 -17.87 -4.97 5.94
CA GLN A 121 -17.46 -5.76 7.11
C GLN A 121 -17.93 -5.16 8.44
N LYS A 122 -17.80 -3.83 8.62
CA LYS A 122 -18.30 -3.17 9.84
C LYS A 122 -19.82 -3.28 9.98
N GLU A 123 -20.55 -3.24 8.88
CA GLU A 123 -22.01 -3.39 8.87
C GLU A 123 -22.42 -4.83 9.20
N GLU A 124 -21.72 -5.83 8.64
CA GLU A 124 -21.91 -7.25 8.97
C GLU A 124 -21.59 -7.56 10.44
N ASP A 125 -20.48 -7.04 10.97
CA ASP A 125 -20.10 -7.21 12.38
C ASP A 125 -21.16 -6.63 13.33
N LEU A 126 -21.71 -5.46 13.00
CA LEU A 126 -22.79 -4.84 13.76
C LEU A 126 -24.08 -5.68 13.69
N ALA A 127 -24.44 -6.18 12.50
CA ALA A 127 -25.60 -7.04 12.32
C ALA A 127 -25.46 -8.36 13.10
N GLN A 128 -24.27 -8.96 13.07
CA GLN A 128 -23.95 -10.18 13.82
C GLN A 128 -24.01 -9.93 15.33
N CYS A 129 -23.50 -8.79 15.80
CA CYS A 129 -23.60 -8.40 17.20
C CYS A 129 -25.06 -8.27 17.65
N ALA A 130 -25.90 -7.58 16.88
CA ALA A 130 -27.32 -7.46 17.15
C ALA A 130 -28.04 -8.82 17.17
N ALA A 131 -27.75 -9.69 16.20
CA ALA A 131 -28.32 -11.03 16.13
C ALA A 131 -27.92 -11.88 17.35
N ASN A 132 -26.66 -11.79 17.80
CA ASN A 132 -26.18 -12.51 18.98
C ASN A 132 -26.89 -12.05 20.26
N ILE A 133 -27.15 -10.74 20.41
CA ILE A 133 -27.91 -10.20 21.55
C ILE A 133 -29.34 -10.74 21.57
N VAL A 134 -30.01 -10.75 20.41
CA VAL A 134 -31.38 -11.29 20.28
C VAL A 134 -31.39 -12.79 20.57
N ALA A 135 -30.45 -13.55 20.02
CA ALA A 135 -30.35 -14.99 20.24
C ALA A 135 -30.10 -15.33 21.73
N GLU A 136 -29.21 -14.61 22.40
CA GLU A 136 -28.95 -14.77 23.84
C GLU A 136 -30.19 -14.42 24.67
N SER A 137 -30.89 -13.34 24.34
CA SER A 137 -32.15 -12.98 25.01
C SER A 137 -33.23 -14.05 24.82
N CYS A 138 -33.33 -14.66 23.64
CA CYS A 138 -34.22 -15.79 23.38
C CYS A 138 -33.84 -17.02 24.21
N ARG A 139 -32.55 -17.37 24.33
CA ARG A 139 -32.08 -18.47 25.20
C ARG A 139 -32.49 -18.25 26.65
N ARG A 140 -32.20 -17.08 27.22
CA ARG A 140 -32.58 -16.74 28.61
C ARG A 140 -34.08 -16.70 28.87
N ARG A 141 -34.90 -16.53 27.83
CA ARG A 141 -36.36 -16.65 27.94
C ARG A 141 -36.80 -18.11 27.92
N ALA A 142 -36.20 -18.93 27.08
CA ALA A 142 -36.46 -20.37 27.05
C ALA A 142 -36.08 -21.04 28.38
N ASP A 143 -34.91 -20.74 28.93
CA ASP A 143 -34.43 -21.33 30.19
C ASP A 143 -35.35 -20.99 31.38
N ARG A 144 -35.93 -19.78 31.41
CA ARG A 144 -36.92 -19.38 32.44
C ARG A 144 -38.23 -20.14 32.35
N ILE A 145 -38.62 -20.58 31.15
CA ILE A 145 -39.85 -21.35 30.94
C ILE A 145 -39.62 -22.81 31.38
N ASP A 146 -38.41 -23.35 31.18
CA ASP A 146 -38.05 -24.71 31.59
C ASP A 146 -37.95 -24.85 33.12
N GLU A 147 -37.46 -23.82 33.81
CA GLU A 147 -37.49 -23.74 35.28
C GLU A 147 -38.91 -23.61 35.87
N THR A 148 -39.86 -23.03 35.12
CA THR A 148 -41.25 -22.88 35.57
C THR A 148 -42.14 -24.09 35.25
N LEU A 149 -41.74 -24.96 34.33
CA LEU A 149 -42.43 -26.23 34.04
C LEU A 149 -41.88 -27.42 34.84
N SER A 150 -40.69 -27.29 35.45
CA SER A 150 -40.09 -28.30 36.34
C SER A 150 -40.44 -28.11 37.83
N GLY A 151 -41.31 -27.16 38.15
CA GLY A 151 -41.69 -26.82 39.52
C GLY A 151 -43.19 -26.69 39.69
N ASP A 152 -43.89 -27.82 39.76
CA ASP A 152 -45.17 -27.86 40.48
C ASP A 152 -44.91 -28.34 41.91
N SER A 153 -44.84 -27.40 42.85
CA SER A 153 -45.63 -27.45 44.09
C SER A 153 -45.35 -26.25 45.00
N SER A 154 -46.37 -25.39 45.04
CA SER A 154 -46.92 -24.72 46.24
C SER A 154 -46.40 -23.35 46.71
N SER A 155 -47.38 -22.44 46.69
CA SER A 155 -47.68 -21.38 47.66
C SER A 155 -47.10 -19.98 47.45
N SER A 156 -48.00 -19.13 46.96
CA SER A 156 -48.14 -17.70 47.22
C SER A 156 -47.59 -17.24 48.58
N SER A 157 -46.76 -16.20 48.57
CA SER A 157 -46.89 -15.07 49.50
C SER A 157 -46.06 -13.87 49.04
N GLU A 158 -46.62 -12.72 49.34
CA GLU A 158 -46.31 -11.38 48.87
C GLU A 158 -44.96 -10.82 49.35
N ALA A 159 -44.65 -9.66 48.78
CA ALA A 159 -43.55 -8.76 49.07
C ALA A 159 -43.23 -8.60 50.56
N GLU A 160 -41.94 -8.52 50.90
CA GLU A 160 -41.44 -7.58 51.91
C GLU A 160 -39.98 -7.23 51.59
N ASN A 161 -39.75 -5.94 51.48
CA ASN A 161 -38.48 -5.26 51.34
C ASN A 161 -37.86 -5.10 52.75
N ALA A 162 -36.70 -5.68 53.03
CA ALA A 162 -35.95 -5.34 54.24
C ALA A 162 -34.44 -5.55 54.08
N VAL A 163 -33.73 -4.43 54.02
CA VAL A 163 -32.30 -4.28 54.27
C VAL A 163 -32.04 -4.50 55.76
N SER A 164 -31.07 -5.33 56.15
CA SER A 164 -30.00 -4.97 57.11
C SER A 164 -29.24 -6.14 57.73
N SER A 165 -27.94 -5.84 57.91
CA SER A 165 -27.06 -6.25 59.00
C SER A 165 -26.51 -7.68 59.04
N ALA A 166 -25.22 -7.75 58.72
CA ALA A 166 -24.31 -8.78 59.14
C ALA A 166 -24.17 -8.76 60.68
N GLU A 167 -24.43 -9.89 61.31
CA GLU A 167 -23.97 -10.17 62.66
C GLU A 167 -23.12 -11.44 62.62
N SER A 168 -21.86 -11.26 63.03
CA SER A 168 -20.83 -12.28 63.08
C SER A 168 -21.13 -13.30 64.17
N VAL A 169 -21.13 -14.58 63.84
CA VAL A 169 -20.93 -15.66 64.81
C VAL A 169 -19.70 -16.46 64.39
N GLU A 170 -18.65 -16.32 65.21
CA GLU A 170 -17.49 -17.20 65.19
C GLU A 170 -17.91 -18.62 65.57
N THR A 171 -17.51 -19.61 64.77
CA THR A 171 -17.37 -20.98 65.26
C THR A 171 -16.11 -21.59 64.66
N ARG A 172 -15.18 -21.94 65.55
CA ARG A 172 -13.85 -22.51 65.31
C ARG A 172 -13.92 -23.97 64.78
N PRO A 173 -12.79 -24.54 64.31
CA PRO A 173 -12.73 -25.31 63.08
C PRO A 173 -12.90 -26.81 63.31
N SER A 174 -13.64 -27.49 62.43
CA SER A 174 -13.61 -28.95 62.33
C SER A 174 -12.66 -29.38 61.23
N VAL A 175 -11.64 -30.13 61.64
CA VAL A 175 -10.60 -30.74 60.81
C VAL A 175 -11.20 -31.90 60.05
N VAL A 176 -11.55 -31.67 58.79
CA VAL A 176 -11.68 -32.73 57.79
C VAL A 176 -10.87 -32.32 56.58
N ALA A 177 -9.76 -33.02 56.38
CA ALA A 177 -8.85 -32.85 55.27
C ALA A 177 -9.53 -33.23 53.95
N ALA A 178 -10.29 -32.30 53.37
CA ALA A 178 -10.63 -32.34 51.96
C ALA A 178 -9.35 -31.97 51.19
N GLN A 179 -8.77 -32.97 50.54
CA GLN A 179 -7.72 -32.77 49.54
C GLN A 179 -8.20 -31.72 48.54
N ARG A 180 -7.69 -30.49 48.66
CA ARG A 180 -7.97 -29.42 47.70
C ARG A 180 -7.37 -29.86 46.37
N ALA A 181 -8.22 -30.31 45.46
CA ALA A 181 -7.85 -30.50 44.08
C ALA A 181 -7.18 -29.21 43.57
N PRO A 182 -6.04 -29.30 42.84
CA PRO A 182 -5.36 -28.13 42.33
C PRO A 182 -6.35 -27.34 41.47
N LYS A 183 -6.51 -26.05 41.77
CA LYS A 183 -7.40 -25.12 41.05
C LYS A 183 -7.17 -25.31 39.56
N ARG A 184 -8.14 -25.91 38.85
CA ARG A 184 -8.05 -26.13 37.40
C ARG A 184 -7.75 -24.77 36.76
N SER A 185 -6.61 -24.65 36.09
CA SER A 185 -6.24 -23.42 35.39
C SER A 185 -7.33 -23.09 34.37
N ASN A 186 -7.79 -21.84 34.38
CA ASN A 186 -8.84 -21.38 33.48
C ASN A 186 -8.36 -21.54 32.03
N ALA A 187 -8.94 -22.51 31.31
CA ALA A 187 -8.54 -22.91 29.96
C ALA A 187 -8.58 -21.73 28.97
N PHE A 188 -9.52 -20.80 29.17
CA PHE A 188 -9.63 -19.59 28.37
C PHE A 188 -8.39 -18.69 28.50
N LEU A 189 -7.87 -18.50 29.72
CA LEU A 189 -6.67 -17.69 29.94
C LEU A 189 -5.42 -18.34 29.33
N SER A 190 -5.33 -19.67 29.30
CA SER A 190 -4.24 -20.36 28.61
C SER A 190 -4.35 -20.23 27.09
N ASP A 191 -5.57 -20.25 26.53
CA ASP A 191 -5.79 -20.07 25.10
C ASP A 191 -5.50 -18.64 24.65
N VAL A 192 -5.89 -17.62 25.42
CA VAL A 192 -5.54 -16.21 25.16
C VAL A 192 -4.02 -16.03 25.12
N LYS A 193 -3.29 -16.55 26.12
CA LYS A 193 -1.81 -16.50 26.12
C LYS A 193 -1.19 -17.22 24.93
N ARG A 194 -1.80 -18.33 24.48
CA ARG A 194 -1.34 -19.08 23.31
C ARG A 194 -1.57 -18.30 22.02
N GLN A 195 -2.68 -17.59 21.89
CA GLN A 195 -2.97 -16.72 20.75
C GLN A 195 -2.02 -15.51 20.72
N GLU A 196 -1.81 -14.84 21.85
CA GLU A 196 -0.86 -13.73 21.98
C GLU A 196 0.56 -14.16 21.59
N LYS A 197 1.00 -15.34 22.04
CA LYS A 197 2.32 -15.88 21.68
C LYS A 197 2.46 -16.08 20.17
N ARG A 198 1.46 -16.67 19.51
CA ARG A 198 1.46 -16.86 18.05
C ARG A 198 1.48 -15.54 17.29
N TYR A 199 0.69 -14.57 17.73
CA TYR A 199 0.65 -13.25 17.12
C TYR A 199 2.00 -12.53 17.24
N LYS A 200 2.64 -12.62 18.42
CA LYS A 200 3.97 -12.08 18.65
C LYS A 200 5.02 -12.73 17.76
N GLU A 201 5.03 -14.06 17.65
CA GLU A 201 5.96 -14.80 16.79
C GLU A 201 5.78 -14.42 15.30
N GLN A 202 4.54 -14.25 14.85
CA GLN A 202 4.25 -13.81 13.48
C GLN A 202 4.75 -12.39 13.22
N MET A 203 4.59 -11.49 14.19
CA MET A 203 5.08 -10.12 14.10
C MET A 203 6.62 -10.08 14.07
N GLU A 204 7.29 -10.87 14.92
CA GLU A 204 8.76 -10.97 14.92
C GLU A 204 9.32 -11.52 13.61
N LEU A 205 8.63 -12.47 12.97
CA LEU A 205 9.00 -12.96 11.64
C LEU A 205 8.89 -11.86 10.58
N ARG A 206 7.77 -11.11 10.57
CA ARG A 206 7.57 -9.96 9.68
C ARG A 206 8.63 -8.88 9.88
N VAL A 207 9.02 -8.59 11.13
CA VAL A 207 10.07 -7.60 11.43
C VAL A 207 11.42 -8.06 10.88
N ARG A 208 11.81 -9.32 11.11
CA ARG A 208 13.07 -9.86 10.57
C ARG A 208 13.11 -9.83 9.04
N GLU A 209 11.99 -10.16 8.39
CA GLU A 209 11.89 -10.07 6.92
C GLU A 209 12.07 -8.63 6.42
N LEU A 210 11.45 -7.66 7.09
CA LEU A 210 11.60 -6.23 6.76
C LEU A 210 13.04 -5.75 6.96
N GLU A 211 13.68 -6.13 8.06
CA GLU A 211 15.09 -5.79 8.32
C GLU A 211 16.03 -6.37 7.27
N GLN A 212 15.80 -7.61 6.83
CA GLN A 212 16.58 -8.22 5.76
C GLN A 212 16.37 -7.48 4.42
N ASN A 213 15.13 -7.17 4.08
CA ASN A 213 14.83 -6.42 2.86
C ASN A 213 15.44 -5.01 2.86
N GLN A 214 15.38 -4.33 4.01
CA GLN A 214 16.01 -3.03 4.18
C GLN A 214 17.53 -3.12 4.00
N LYS A 215 18.16 -4.12 4.62
CA LYS A 215 19.61 -4.33 4.48
C LYS A 215 20.00 -4.59 3.02
N GLN A 216 19.26 -5.43 2.30
CA GLN A 216 19.50 -5.67 0.88
C GLN A 216 19.35 -4.40 0.03
N PHE A 217 18.37 -3.55 0.36
CA PHE A 217 18.18 -2.28 -0.32
C PHE A 217 19.36 -1.32 -0.05
N GLU A 218 19.81 -1.21 1.20
CA GLU A 218 20.96 -0.38 1.57
C GLU A 218 22.26 -0.86 0.90
N GLU A 219 22.50 -2.17 0.83
CA GLU A 219 23.64 -2.76 0.13
C GLU A 219 23.62 -2.44 -1.37
N ARG A 220 22.45 -2.53 -2.02
CA ARG A 220 22.27 -2.15 -3.43
C ARG A 220 22.54 -0.67 -3.66
N LEU A 221 22.02 0.18 -2.77
CA LEU A 221 22.21 1.63 -2.86
C LEU A 221 23.69 2.00 -2.69
N ALA A 222 24.40 1.36 -1.76
CA ALA A 222 25.83 1.58 -1.55
C ALA A 222 26.66 1.12 -2.76
N PHE A 223 26.28 0.01 -3.39
CA PHE A 223 26.91 -0.47 -4.61
C PHE A 223 26.73 0.50 -5.79
N GLU A 224 25.49 0.97 -6.02
CA GLU A 224 25.20 1.93 -7.09
C GLU A 224 25.96 3.25 -6.88
N LYS A 225 26.00 3.74 -5.64
CA LYS A 225 26.80 4.92 -5.28
C LYS A 225 28.28 4.73 -5.63
N ARG A 226 28.88 3.62 -5.19
CA ARG A 226 30.30 3.33 -5.48
C ARG A 226 30.57 3.25 -6.98
N GLN A 227 29.69 2.61 -7.74
CA GLN A 227 29.82 2.53 -9.19
C GLN A 227 29.77 3.91 -9.84
N SER A 228 28.87 4.80 -9.38
CA SER A 228 28.78 6.17 -9.90
C SER A 228 30.04 6.98 -9.62
N GLU A 229 30.63 6.83 -8.43
CA GLU A 229 31.88 7.48 -8.03
C GLU A 229 33.05 6.97 -8.89
N ASP A 230 33.15 5.65 -9.10
CA ASP A 230 34.20 5.04 -9.93
C ASP A 230 34.11 5.52 -11.40
N ARG A 231 32.89 5.67 -11.95
CA ARG A 231 32.68 6.23 -13.29
C ARG A 231 33.14 7.69 -13.36
N LEU A 232 32.77 8.50 -12.37
CA LEU A 232 33.14 9.91 -12.33
C LEU A 232 34.66 10.09 -12.22
N LEU A 233 35.32 9.25 -11.43
CA LEU A 233 36.79 9.20 -11.35
C LEU A 233 37.43 8.79 -12.68
N PHE A 234 36.86 7.80 -13.38
CA PHE A 234 37.33 7.39 -14.69
C PHE A 234 37.20 8.52 -15.72
N GLU A 235 36.03 9.16 -15.82
CA GLU A 235 35.81 10.28 -16.73
C GLU A 235 36.75 11.45 -16.42
N SER A 236 36.94 11.78 -15.14
CA SER A 236 37.89 12.80 -14.72
C SER A 236 39.32 12.47 -15.16
N ARG A 237 39.73 11.19 -15.06
CA ARG A 237 41.06 10.75 -15.51
C ARG A 237 41.20 10.85 -17.02
N VAL A 238 40.19 10.44 -17.79
CA VAL A 238 40.19 10.54 -19.25
C VAL A 238 40.26 12.00 -19.69
N GLN A 239 39.46 12.88 -19.08
CA GLN A 239 39.49 14.31 -19.38
C GLN A 239 40.86 14.94 -19.07
N SER A 240 41.47 14.60 -17.94
CA SER A 240 42.82 15.07 -17.60
C SER A 240 43.84 14.59 -18.63
N SER A 241 43.81 13.30 -18.98
CA SER A 241 44.72 12.73 -19.98
C SER A 241 44.55 13.38 -21.36
N ASN A 242 43.32 13.64 -21.78
CA ASN A 242 43.04 14.33 -23.05
C ASN A 242 43.55 15.77 -23.03
N ARG A 243 43.36 16.49 -21.92
CA ARG A 243 43.88 17.84 -21.74
C ARG A 243 45.40 17.88 -21.86
N ASP A 244 46.08 16.95 -21.21
CA ASP A 244 47.55 16.87 -21.24
C ASP A 244 48.06 16.58 -22.66
N MET A 245 47.41 15.65 -23.37
CA MET A 245 47.73 15.34 -24.76
C MET A 245 47.54 16.55 -25.69
N ILE A 246 46.46 17.31 -25.53
CA ILE A 246 46.22 18.53 -26.33
C ILE A 246 47.32 19.56 -26.07
N LEU A 247 47.75 19.72 -24.81
CA LEU A 247 48.83 20.64 -24.44
C LEU A 247 50.18 20.19 -25.02
N GLU A 248 50.49 18.90 -24.99
CA GLU A 248 51.67 18.30 -25.65
C GLU A 248 51.66 18.59 -27.16
N CYS A 249 50.55 18.32 -27.85
CA CYS A 249 50.41 18.62 -29.27
C CYS A 249 50.62 20.12 -29.54
N ALA A 250 50.01 21.00 -28.76
CA ALA A 250 50.16 22.44 -28.91
C ALA A 250 51.62 22.90 -28.75
N LYS A 251 52.38 22.31 -27.81
CA LYS A 251 53.81 22.58 -27.65
C LYS A 251 54.62 22.13 -28.86
N ILE A 252 54.36 20.93 -29.39
CA ILE A 252 55.06 20.38 -30.56
C ILE A 252 54.79 21.25 -31.79
N PHE A 253 53.52 21.57 -32.06
CA PHE A 253 53.15 22.41 -33.19
C PHE A 253 53.69 23.84 -33.05
N GLY A 254 53.62 24.42 -31.85
CA GLY A 254 54.22 25.73 -31.57
C GLY A 254 55.71 25.73 -31.84
N ALA A 255 56.46 24.77 -31.31
CA ALA A 255 57.90 24.65 -31.53
C ALA A 255 58.27 24.45 -33.02
N ALA A 256 57.43 23.74 -33.79
CA ALA A 256 57.62 23.57 -35.23
C ALA A 256 57.37 24.87 -36.02
N LEU A 257 56.41 25.70 -35.60
CA LEU A 257 56.10 26.99 -36.23
C LEU A 257 57.17 28.05 -35.95
N PHE A 258 57.83 28.02 -34.77
CA PHE A 258 58.92 28.93 -34.42
C PHE A 258 60.29 28.56 -35.02
N LYS A 259 60.42 27.41 -35.68
CA LYS A 259 61.67 26.95 -36.34
C LYS A 259 61.74 27.31 -37.84
N LYS A 260 60.78 28.08 -38.36
CA LYS A 260 60.85 28.76 -39.66
C LYS A 260 61.24 30.22 -39.46
#